data_AF-A0A671R187-F1
#
_entry.id   AF-A0A671R187-F1
#
_cell.length_a   1.000
_cell.length_b   1.000
_cell.length_c   1.000
_cell.angle_alpha   90.00
_cell.angle_beta   90.00
_cell.angle_gamma   90.00
#
_symmetry.space_group_name_H-M   'P 1'
#
loop_
_entity.id
_entity.type
_entity.pdbx_description
1 polymer ?
#
loop_
_entity_poly.entity_id
_entity_poly.type
_entity_poly.pdbx_seq_one_letter_code
_entity_poly.pdbx_strand_id
1 'polypeptide(L)'
;MFPAISPLDCLKFPQECPVGQRCIASTAVGVKGSMSIVLYERSCALPLQCDLSGQKHAAGINFNYTNECCDTDLCNTAAPITNLLYFLL
;
A
#
# COMPACT_ATOMS: atom_id res chain seq x y z
N MET A 1 1.02 8.49 0.55
CA MET A 1 -0.19 8.22 1.35
C MET A 1 0.16 7.25 2.46
N PHE A 2 -0.50 7.28 3.62
CA PHE A 2 -0.35 6.21 4.61
C PHE A 2 -1.54 5.24 4.49
N PRO A 3 -1.32 3.90 4.49
CA PRO A 3 -2.39 2.92 4.37
C PRO A 3 -3.54 3.08 5.36
N ALA A 4 -4.74 2.71 4.95
CA ALA A 4 -5.84 2.52 5.90
C ALA A 4 -5.51 1.35 6.84
N ILE A 5 -5.71 1.56 8.13
CA ILE A 5 -5.36 0.54 9.15
C ILE A 5 -6.46 -0.52 9.26
N SER A 6 -7.68 -0.20 8.86
CA SER A 6 -8.82 -1.14 8.85
C SER A 6 -8.79 -1.96 7.55
N PRO A 7 -8.57 -3.29 7.63
CA PRO A 7 -8.58 -4.16 6.45
C PRO A 7 -9.94 -4.27 5.77
N LEU A 8 -11.00 -3.83 6.45
CA LEU A 8 -12.37 -3.84 5.93
C LEU A 8 -12.62 -2.72 4.91
N ASP A 9 -11.71 -1.75 4.81
CA ASP A 9 -11.85 -0.59 3.91
C ASP A 9 -11.30 -0.89 2.50
N CYS A 10 -10.74 -2.09 2.28
CA CYS A 10 -10.29 -2.52 0.96
C CYS A 10 -11.48 -2.83 0.04
N LEU A 11 -11.62 -2.03 -1.02
CA LEU A 11 -12.60 -2.28 -2.07
C LEU A 11 -12.29 -3.60 -2.80
N LYS A 12 -13.35 -4.37 -3.09
CA LYS A 12 -13.23 -5.66 -3.80
C LYS A 12 -13.06 -5.51 -5.31
N PHE A 13 -13.39 -4.35 -5.85
CA PHE A 13 -13.41 -4.10 -7.30
C PHE A 13 -12.57 -2.86 -7.63
N PRO A 14 -11.83 -2.88 -8.75
CA PRO A 14 -11.13 -1.71 -9.23
C PRO A 14 -12.08 -0.53 -9.46
N GLN A 15 -11.56 0.67 -9.26
CA GLN A 15 -12.23 1.92 -9.60
C GLN A 15 -11.34 2.74 -10.51
N GLU A 16 -11.96 3.51 -11.40
CA GLU A 16 -11.25 4.46 -12.25
C GLU A 16 -10.69 5.60 -11.38
N CYS A 17 -9.44 5.98 -11.65
CA CYS A 17 -8.84 7.09 -10.92
C CYS A 17 -9.46 8.43 -11.33
N PRO A 18 -9.80 9.31 -10.37
CA PRO A 18 -10.25 10.65 -10.68
C PRO A 18 -9.24 11.41 -11.55
N VAL A 19 -9.73 12.36 -12.34
CA VAL A 19 -8.88 13.21 -13.20
C VAL A 19 -7.75 13.85 -12.38
N GLY A 20 -6.52 13.73 -12.89
CA GLY A 20 -5.33 14.26 -12.24
C GLY A 20 -4.74 13.36 -11.15
N GLN A 21 -5.34 12.19 -10.90
CA GLN A 21 -4.77 11.14 -10.05
C GLN A 21 -4.23 9.99 -10.88
N ARG A 22 -3.36 9.18 -10.26
CA ARG A 22 -2.78 7.96 -10.83
C ARG A 22 -2.81 6.84 -9.79
N CYS A 23 -2.54 5.62 -10.23
CA CYS A 23 -2.47 4.48 -9.32
C CYS A 23 -1.34 4.66 -8.31
N ILE A 24 -1.59 4.27 -7.06
CA ILE A 24 -0.60 4.20 -6.00
C ILE A 24 -0.63 2.84 -5.32
N ALA A 25 0.54 2.30 -5.02
CA ALA A 25 0.73 1.21 -4.08
C ALA A 25 1.52 1.76 -2.87
N SER A 26 1.01 1.57 -1.67
CA SER A 26 1.72 1.93 -0.44
C SER A 26 1.97 0.71 0.41
N THR A 27 3.20 0.57 0.89
CA THR A 27 3.59 -0.46 1.86
C THR A 27 3.99 0.21 3.15
N ALA A 28 3.44 -0.21 4.28
CA ALA A 28 3.85 0.27 5.60
C ALA A 28 4.22 -0.88 6.53
N VAL A 29 5.42 -0.81 7.11
CA VAL A 29 5.96 -1.84 8.00
C VAL A 29 6.11 -1.28 9.41
N GLY A 30 5.53 -1.97 10.39
CA GLY A 30 5.61 -1.63 11.80
C GLY A 30 5.95 -2.85 12.65
N VAL A 31 6.77 -2.66 13.69
CA VAL A 31 7.19 -3.73 14.59
C VAL A 31 6.83 -3.37 16.03
N LYS A 32 6.25 -4.32 16.77
CA LYS A 32 5.94 -4.18 18.20
C LYS A 32 6.30 -5.46 18.94
N GLY A 33 7.41 -5.44 19.67
CA GLY A 33 7.95 -6.65 20.30
C GLY A 33 8.30 -7.70 19.24
N SER A 34 7.71 -8.90 19.35
CA SER A 34 7.86 -9.98 18.39
C SER A 34 6.89 -9.92 17.21
N MET A 35 5.94 -8.99 17.21
CA MET A 35 4.95 -8.85 16.13
C MET A 35 5.46 -7.92 15.03
N SER A 36 5.46 -8.39 13.79
CA SER A 36 5.66 -7.58 12.58
C SER A 36 4.34 -7.43 11.84
N ILE A 37 3.98 -6.19 11.49
CA ILE A 37 2.76 -5.86 10.78
C ILE A 37 3.16 -5.18 9.47
N VAL A 38 2.64 -5.69 8.36
CA VAL A 38 2.78 -5.10 7.04
C VAL A 38 1.40 -4.72 6.51
N LEU A 39 1.21 -3.45 6.21
CA LEU A 39 -0.01 -2.91 5.61
C LEU A 39 0.23 -2.62 4.14
N TYR A 40 -0.73 -2.98 3.30
CA TYR A 40 -0.72 -2.69 1.87
C TYR A 40 -1.96 -1.89 1.51
N GLU A 41 -1.76 -0.72 0.89
CA GLU A 41 -2.82 0.12 0.34
C GLU A 41 -2.70 0.19 -1.17
N ARG A 42 -3.83 0.10 -1.86
CA ARG A 42 -3.92 0.27 -3.31
C ARG A 42 -5.08 1.19 -3.60
N SER A 43 -4.82 2.33 -4.20
CA SER A 43 -5.81 3.36 -4.47
C SER A 43 -5.36 4.25 -5.62
N CYS A 44 -6.03 5.39 -5.76
CA CYS A 44 -5.58 6.51 -6.59
C CYS A 44 -5.04 7.64 -5.69
N ALA A 45 -4.03 8.36 -6.18
CA ALA A 45 -3.41 9.46 -5.46
C ALA A 45 -2.99 10.60 -6.39
N LEU A 46 -2.81 11.78 -5.79
CA LEU A 46 -2.22 12.92 -6.48
C LEU A 46 -0.72 12.65 -6.74
N PRO A 47 -0.16 13.14 -7.86
CA PRO A 47 1.26 12.97 -8.19
C PRO A 47 2.23 13.39 -7.08
N LEU A 48 1.88 14.42 -6.29
CA LEU A 48 2.70 14.88 -5.16
C LEU A 48 2.87 13.85 -4.04
N GLN A 49 2.05 12.80 -4.02
CA GLN A 49 2.11 11.74 -3.01
C GLN A 49 2.96 10.53 -3.46
N CYS A 50 3.38 10.53 -4.72
CA CYS A 50 4.17 9.47 -5.33
C CYS A 50 5.63 9.54 -4.88
N ASP A 51 6.27 8.37 -4.82
CA ASP A 51 7.70 8.19 -4.49
C ASP A 51 8.11 8.78 -3.13
N LEU A 52 7.11 9.03 -2.27
CA LEU A 52 7.32 9.47 -0.90
C LEU A 52 7.49 8.28 0.03
N SER A 53 8.46 8.41 0.92
CA SER A 53 8.63 7.53 2.06
C SER A 53 8.60 8.34 3.36
N GLY A 54 8.20 7.73 4.46
CA GLY A 54 8.16 8.41 5.75
C GLY A 54 7.82 7.48 6.91
N GLN A 55 7.54 8.08 8.06
CA GLN A 55 7.10 7.36 9.25
C GLN A 55 5.77 7.94 9.74
N LYS A 56 4.89 7.07 10.25
CA LYS A 56 3.66 7.46 10.92
C LYS A 56 3.45 6.63 12.18
N HIS A 57 2.98 7.26 13.24
CA HIS A 57 2.60 6.57 14.47
C HIS A 57 1.09 6.27 14.46
N ALA A 58 0.71 5.02 14.67
CA ALA A 58 -0.68 4.62 14.83
C ALA A 58 -0.82 3.32 15.63
N ALA A 59 -1.91 3.17 16.39
CA ALA A 59 -2.16 2.01 17.24
C ALA A 59 -0.98 1.65 18.19
N GLY A 60 -0.19 2.65 18.60
CA GLY A 60 1.00 2.46 19.43
C GLY A 60 2.18 1.81 18.71
N ILE A 61 2.27 1.94 17.38
CA ILE A 61 3.32 1.38 16.53
C ILE A 61 3.82 2.46 15.57
N ASN A 62 5.13 2.55 15.40
CA ASN A 62 5.74 3.36 14.34
C ASN A 62 5.81 2.53 13.06
N PHE A 63 5.15 3.02 12.03
CA PHE A 63 5.15 2.42 10.71
C PHE A 63 6.01 3.24 9.77
N ASN A 64 7.01 2.63 9.16
CA ASN A 64 7.71 3.21 8.03
C ASN A 64 6.96 2.84 6.76
N TYR A 65 6.59 3.84 5.96
CA TYR A 65 5.83 3.63 4.72
C TYR A 65 6.62 4.10 3.50
N THR A 66 6.36 3.44 2.37
CA THR A 66 6.86 3.79 1.03
C THR A 66 5.69 3.82 0.05
N ASN A 67 5.73 4.70 -0.94
CA ASN A 67 4.73 4.79 -1.99
C ASN A 67 5.37 4.63 -3.36
N GLU A 68 4.72 3.87 -4.22
CA GLU A 68 5.09 3.69 -5.62
C GLU A 68 3.87 4.01 -6.47
N CYS A 69 4.07 4.76 -7.55
CA CYS A 69 3.02 5.12 -8.48
C CYS A 69 3.27 4.59 -9.87
N CYS A 70 2.19 4.40 -10.62
CA CYS A 70 2.23 3.96 -12.00
C CYS A 70 0.98 4.47 -12.74
N ASP A 71 1.07 4.56 -14.07
CA ASP A 71 0.07 5.27 -14.88
C ASP A 71 -0.81 4.34 -15.74
N THR A 72 -0.48 3.04 -15.85
CA THR A 72 -1.29 2.10 -16.62
C THR A 72 -2.45 1.53 -15.79
N ASP A 73 -3.54 1.17 -16.45
CA ASP A 73 -4.70 0.60 -15.77
C ASP A 73 -4.31 -0.62 -14.93
N LEU A 74 -4.77 -0.64 -13.68
CA LEU A 74 -4.55 -1.72 -12.72
C LEU A 74 -3.08 -2.05 -12.43
N CYS A 75 -2.14 -1.14 -12.71
CA CYS A 75 -0.71 -1.39 -12.53
C CYS A 75 -0.25 -1.61 -11.08
N ASN A 76 -1.07 -1.18 -10.10
CA ASN A 76 -0.84 -1.39 -8.66
C ASN A 76 -1.51 -2.68 -8.13
N THR A 77 -1.91 -3.60 -9.02
CA THR A 77 -2.55 -4.87 -8.63
C THR A 77 -1.67 -5.66 -7.66
N ALA A 78 -2.30 -6.36 -6.71
CA ALA A 78 -1.58 -7.25 -5.82
C ALA A 78 -0.87 -8.36 -6.60
N ALA A 79 0.38 -8.68 -6.23
CA ALA A 79 1.08 -9.80 -6.83
C ALA A 79 0.24 -11.08 -6.68
N PRO A 80 0.17 -11.93 -7.71
CA PRO A 80 -0.55 -13.19 -7.62
C PRO A 80 0.06 -14.07 -6.53
N ILE A 81 -0.82 -14.74 -5.77
CA ILE A 81 -0.47 -15.55 -4.59
C ILE A 81 0.55 -16.66 -4.94
N THR A 82 0.62 -17.06 -6.21
CA THR A 82 1.61 -18.00 -6.73
C THR A 82 3.06 -17.54 -6.57
N ASN A 83 3.35 -16.23 -6.57
CA ASN A 83 4.70 -15.71 -6.34
C ASN A 83 5.16 -15.77 -4.87
N LEU A 84 4.23 -15.91 -3.91
CA LEU A 84 4.59 -16.06 -2.49
C LEU A 84 5.07 -17.48 -2.15
N LEU A 85 4.71 -18.48 -2.95
CA LEU A 85 5.16 -19.86 -2.73
C LEU A 85 6.59 -20.10 -3.23
N TYR A 86 7.06 -19.36 -4.24
CA TYR A 86 8.45 -19.47 -4.73
C TYR A 86 9.48 -18.86 -3.78
N PHE A 87 9.09 -17.93 -2.90
CA PHE A 87 9.98 -17.36 -1.88
C PHE A 87 10.07 -18.22 -0.61
N LEU A 88 9.25 -19.27 -0.50
CA LEU A 88 9.20 -20.20 0.63
C LEU A 88 9.70 -21.62 0.27
N LEU A 89 10.23 -21.81 -0.94
CA LEU A 89 10.87 -23.04 -1.42
C LEU A 89 12.38 -22.86 -1.59
#